data_AF-A0A135LT02-F1
#
_entry.id   AF-A0A135LT02-F1
#
_cell.length_a   1.000
_cell.length_b   1.000
_cell.length_c   1.000
_cell.angle_alpha   90.00
_cell.angle_beta   90.00
_cell.angle_gamma   90.00
#
_symmetry.space_group_name_H-M   'P 1'
#
loop_
_entity.id
_entity.type
_entity.pdbx_description
1 polymer ?
#
loop_
_entity_poly.entity_id
_entity_poly.type
_entity_poly.pdbx_seq_one_letter_code
_entity_poly.pdbx_strand_id
1 'polypeptide(L)'
;MAFHVFMREGVDAAIFEVGVGGEVDSTNVIPQPSVTGITTLGIDHVATLGDTIDKIAWHKAGIFKTGSPAFTVPQVPSAMEVLYQRAKEKGINLITIAAYPALFDIGLKPVEDFQRINASLAIRLSLSLLDKLGVQVDLGLETLPKQFTQGLENIVWRGRCETLTTEKQIWHLDGAHTEESLKLASSWFGRVSKSQSILSRDTTRVLIFNQQSTRDAEALLRTVHSEIYNNCNLSFQYALFCTNVTYKGNAYKVDLVNRNIDPKKLENLSLQRRLAKLWHQLDPKTETAELASIEEAIEYAKEIVCDVDKTMILVTGSFHLVGGALSVLEGESFALQKATTQ
;
A
#
# COMPACT_ATOMS: atom_id res chain seq x y z
N MET A 1 13.15 -16.81 11.03
CA MET A 1 11.81 -17.18 11.56
C MET A 1 10.90 -17.74 10.47
N ALA A 2 10.59 -16.98 9.40
CA ALA A 2 9.65 -17.41 8.34
C ALA A 2 9.94 -18.82 7.76
N PHE A 3 11.18 -19.08 7.32
CA PHE A 3 11.58 -20.41 6.83
C PHE A 3 11.28 -21.54 7.81
N HIS A 4 11.60 -21.36 9.09
CA HIS A 4 11.36 -22.37 10.12
C HIS A 4 9.87 -22.65 10.30
N VAL A 5 9.03 -21.60 10.30
CA VAL A 5 7.58 -21.75 10.41
C VAL A 5 7.02 -22.48 9.20
N PHE A 6 7.35 -22.06 7.97
CA PHE A 6 6.85 -22.71 6.76
C PHE A 6 7.25 -24.18 6.65
N MET A 7 8.49 -24.53 7.02
CA MET A 7 8.93 -25.93 7.07
C MET A 7 8.20 -26.73 8.15
N ARG A 8 7.95 -26.13 9.32
CA ARG A 8 7.24 -26.78 10.42
C ARG A 8 5.76 -27.02 10.12
N GLU A 9 5.11 -26.05 9.47
CA GLU A 9 3.71 -26.16 9.04
C GLU A 9 3.53 -27.04 7.80
N GLY A 10 4.63 -27.45 7.14
CA GLY A 10 4.59 -28.36 5.99
C GLY A 10 3.90 -27.78 4.76
N VAL A 11 4.08 -26.47 4.50
CA VAL A 11 3.41 -25.79 3.37
C VAL A 11 3.88 -26.33 2.02
N ASP A 12 2.95 -26.48 1.06
CA ASP A 12 3.27 -26.91 -0.31
C ASP A 12 4.06 -25.85 -1.10
N ALA A 13 3.83 -24.58 -0.77
CA ALA A 13 4.53 -23.45 -1.37
C ALA A 13 4.67 -22.31 -0.36
N ALA A 14 5.79 -21.59 -0.45
CA ALA A 14 6.05 -20.39 0.33
C ALA A 14 6.38 -19.23 -0.62
N ILE A 15 5.69 -18.10 -0.43
CA ILE A 15 5.92 -16.87 -1.18
C ILE A 15 6.82 -15.98 -0.31
N PHE A 16 7.96 -15.57 -0.85
CA PHE A 16 8.90 -14.67 -0.18
C PHE A 16 8.94 -13.32 -0.90
N GLU A 17 8.55 -12.27 -0.19
CA GLU A 17 8.81 -10.89 -0.60
C GLU A 17 10.25 -10.52 -0.20
N VAL A 18 10.99 -9.96 -1.14
CA VAL A 18 12.34 -9.44 -0.89
C VAL A 18 12.23 -8.17 -0.06
N GLY A 19 12.97 -8.09 1.05
CA GLY A 19 12.94 -6.93 1.93
C GLY A 19 13.53 -5.67 1.26
N VAL A 20 14.83 -5.68 0.99
CA VAL A 20 15.52 -4.55 0.34
C VAL A 20 16.52 -5.07 -0.69
N GLY A 21 16.34 -4.65 -1.96
CA GLY A 21 17.22 -5.06 -3.05
C GLY A 21 16.85 -6.43 -3.61
N GLY A 22 17.73 -7.41 -3.44
CA GLY A 22 17.60 -8.77 -3.99
C GLY A 22 18.88 -9.58 -3.87
N GLU A 23 19.97 -9.14 -4.52
CA GLU A 23 21.26 -9.85 -4.55
C GLU A 23 21.77 -10.21 -3.15
N VAL A 24 21.70 -9.26 -2.22
CA VAL A 24 22.21 -9.38 -0.84
C VAL A 24 21.09 -9.44 0.20
N ASP A 25 19.85 -9.69 -0.22
CA ASP A 25 18.73 -9.78 0.69
C ASP A 25 18.74 -11.11 1.46
N SER A 26 18.32 -11.07 2.73
CA SER A 26 18.26 -12.26 3.60
C SER A 26 17.35 -13.37 3.06
N THR A 27 16.40 -13.06 2.19
CA THR A 27 15.54 -14.05 1.54
C THR A 27 16.23 -14.76 0.36
N ASN A 28 17.31 -14.20 -0.19
CA ASN A 28 18.00 -14.72 -1.37
C ASN A 28 18.90 -15.94 -1.10
N VAL A 29 18.63 -16.67 -0.02
CA VAL A 29 19.29 -17.91 0.38
C VAL A 29 18.75 -19.14 -0.35
N ILE A 30 17.63 -19.02 -1.06
CA ILE A 30 17.03 -20.13 -1.84
C ILE A 30 17.86 -20.33 -3.12
N PRO A 31 18.52 -21.48 -3.31
CA PRO A 31 19.42 -21.69 -4.44
C PRO A 31 18.67 -21.81 -5.78
N GLN A 32 17.52 -22.46 -5.78
CA GLN A 32 16.70 -22.68 -6.97
C GLN A 32 15.20 -22.53 -6.64
N PRO A 33 14.68 -21.30 -6.55
CA PRO A 33 13.26 -21.06 -6.31
C PRO A 33 12.37 -21.66 -7.42
N SER A 34 11.11 -21.97 -7.08
CA SER A 34 10.15 -22.48 -8.07
C SER A 34 9.96 -21.53 -9.24
N VAL A 35 9.91 -20.23 -8.97
CA VAL A 35 9.80 -19.15 -9.94
C VAL A 35 10.24 -17.83 -9.28
N THR A 36 10.70 -16.86 -10.08
CA THR A 36 11.03 -15.50 -9.61
C THR A 36 10.31 -14.44 -10.42
N GLY A 37 9.99 -13.31 -9.78
CA GLY A 37 9.22 -12.21 -10.36
C GLY A 37 9.75 -10.85 -9.94
N ILE A 38 9.84 -9.92 -10.88
CA ILE A 38 10.13 -8.50 -10.59
C ILE A 38 8.93 -7.64 -11.00
N THR A 39 8.31 -7.00 -10.02
CA THR A 39 7.23 -6.01 -10.21
C THR A 39 7.79 -4.70 -10.77
N THR A 40 6.93 -3.70 -11.00
CA THR A 40 7.37 -2.38 -11.44
C THR A 40 8.46 -1.81 -10.51
N LEU A 41 9.54 -1.32 -11.11
CA LEU A 41 10.66 -0.70 -10.43
C LEU A 41 10.44 0.81 -10.37
N GLY A 42 10.49 1.34 -9.15
CA GLY A 42 10.57 2.77 -8.87
C GLY A 42 11.90 3.12 -8.22
N ILE A 43 12.21 4.43 -8.17
CA ILE A 43 13.32 4.92 -7.35
C ILE A 43 12.89 4.81 -5.89
N ASP A 44 13.46 3.83 -5.19
CA ASP A 44 13.24 3.63 -3.76
C ASP A 44 14.54 3.18 -3.10
N HIS A 45 14.66 3.40 -1.79
CA HIS A 45 15.82 3.00 -0.98
C HIS A 45 17.18 3.49 -1.54
N VAL A 46 17.24 4.75 -1.97
CA VAL A 46 18.44 5.37 -2.58
C VAL A 46 19.71 5.17 -1.77
N ALA A 47 19.61 5.23 -0.44
CA ALA A 47 20.75 5.04 0.47
C ALA A 47 21.37 3.63 0.44
N THR A 48 20.62 2.61 -0.02
CA THR A 48 21.03 1.20 0.00
C THR A 48 21.19 0.60 -1.39
N LEU A 49 20.36 1.01 -2.35
CA LEU A 49 20.29 0.42 -3.69
C LEU A 49 20.91 1.30 -4.79
N GLY A 50 21.32 2.52 -4.44
CA GLY A 50 21.83 3.52 -5.37
C GLY A 50 20.76 4.52 -5.81
N ASP A 51 21.23 5.60 -6.41
CA ASP A 51 20.48 6.78 -6.83
C ASP A 51 19.89 6.67 -8.24
N THR A 52 20.14 5.57 -8.94
CA THR A 52 19.71 5.37 -10.32
C THR A 52 18.93 4.06 -10.48
N ILE A 53 17.95 4.07 -11.38
CA ILE A 53 17.03 2.95 -11.58
C ILE A 53 17.73 1.68 -12.09
N ASP A 54 18.82 1.82 -12.84
CA ASP A 54 19.68 0.75 -13.32
C ASP A 54 20.41 0.04 -12.17
N LYS A 55 20.93 0.78 -11.17
CA LYS A 55 21.52 0.18 -9.95
C LYS A 55 20.48 -0.59 -9.14
N ILE A 56 19.29 -0.01 -8.99
CA ILE A 56 18.16 -0.66 -8.31
C ILE A 56 17.77 -1.96 -9.04
N ALA A 57 17.66 -1.91 -10.38
CA ALA A 57 17.38 -3.07 -11.21
C ALA A 57 18.44 -4.17 -11.05
N TRP A 58 19.73 -3.80 -11.00
CA TRP A 58 20.84 -4.74 -10.80
C TRP A 58 20.69 -5.52 -9.49
N HIS A 59 20.42 -4.80 -8.39
CA HIS A 59 20.23 -5.41 -7.07
C HIS A 59 19.00 -6.31 -7.06
N LYS A 60 17.86 -5.86 -7.60
CA LYS A 60 16.62 -6.64 -7.62
C LYS A 60 16.70 -7.88 -8.49
N ALA A 61 17.41 -7.81 -9.62
CA ALA A 61 17.69 -8.95 -10.48
C ALA A 61 18.58 -10.02 -9.84
N GLY A 62 19.14 -9.77 -8.65
CA GLY A 62 19.94 -10.76 -7.93
C GLY A 62 19.18 -11.99 -7.45
N ILE A 63 17.84 -11.93 -7.44
CA ILE A 63 17.00 -13.10 -7.17
C ILE A 63 16.94 -14.08 -8.34
N PHE A 64 17.36 -13.69 -9.55
CA PHE A 64 17.41 -14.59 -10.69
C PHE A 64 18.40 -15.73 -10.45
N LYS A 65 17.92 -16.97 -10.57
CA LYS A 65 18.71 -18.19 -10.35
C LYS A 65 18.62 -19.11 -11.56
N THR A 66 19.75 -19.71 -11.93
CA THR A 66 19.83 -20.72 -12.98
C THR A 66 18.86 -21.87 -12.69
N GLY A 67 18.17 -22.37 -13.73
CA GLY A 67 17.18 -23.43 -13.58
C GLY A 67 15.85 -23.01 -12.94
N SER A 68 15.65 -21.70 -12.72
CA SER A 68 14.39 -21.13 -12.22
C SER A 68 13.80 -20.18 -13.26
N PRO A 69 12.51 -20.29 -13.63
CA PRO A 69 11.86 -19.31 -14.49
C PRO A 69 11.88 -17.91 -13.86
N ALA A 70 12.03 -16.88 -14.69
CA ALA A 70 12.03 -15.49 -14.27
C ALA A 70 11.05 -14.68 -15.12
N PHE A 71 10.24 -13.87 -14.43
CA PHE A 71 9.26 -13.00 -15.04
C PHE A 71 9.44 -11.55 -14.56
N THR A 72 9.15 -10.59 -15.43
CA THR A 72 9.04 -9.18 -15.07
C THR A 72 7.82 -8.57 -15.74
N VAL A 73 7.49 -7.35 -15.37
CA VAL A 73 6.54 -6.48 -16.09
C VAL A 73 7.32 -5.41 -16.88
N PRO A 74 6.68 -4.66 -17.80
CA PRO A 74 7.33 -3.54 -18.47
C PRO A 74 7.94 -2.56 -17.47
N GLN A 75 9.20 -2.19 -17.71
CA GLN A 75 9.95 -1.20 -16.93
C GLN A 75 10.40 -0.06 -17.84
N VAL A 76 10.97 0.99 -17.25
CA VAL A 76 11.73 1.99 -18.01
C VAL A 76 12.90 1.33 -18.76
N PRO A 77 13.30 1.85 -19.94
CA PRO A 77 14.29 1.18 -20.80
C PRO A 77 15.61 0.82 -20.11
N SER A 78 16.17 1.73 -19.30
CA SER A 78 17.42 1.50 -18.58
C SER A 78 17.33 0.37 -17.56
N ALA A 79 16.19 0.24 -16.88
CA ALA A 79 15.93 -0.89 -15.99
C ALA A 79 15.78 -2.20 -16.77
N MET A 80 14.99 -2.19 -17.85
CA MET A 80 14.78 -3.38 -18.68
C MET A 80 16.09 -3.94 -19.20
N GLU A 81 16.99 -3.09 -19.69
CA GLU A 81 18.30 -3.50 -20.21
C GLU A 81 19.12 -4.24 -19.13
N VAL A 82 19.18 -3.69 -17.91
CA VAL A 82 19.85 -4.33 -16.79
C VAL A 82 19.21 -5.66 -16.43
N LEU A 83 17.87 -5.74 -16.36
CA LEU A 83 17.20 -6.99 -16.03
C LEU A 83 17.52 -8.10 -17.04
N TYR A 84 17.52 -7.78 -18.34
CA TYR A 84 17.88 -8.75 -19.38
C TYR A 84 19.36 -9.15 -19.32
N GLN A 85 20.26 -8.19 -19.09
CA GLN A 85 21.68 -8.47 -18.94
C GLN A 85 21.95 -9.40 -17.74
N ARG A 86 21.27 -9.16 -16.61
CA ARG A 86 21.37 -10.02 -15.41
C ARG A 86 20.79 -11.41 -15.64
N ALA A 87 19.67 -11.52 -16.35
CA ALA A 87 19.11 -12.81 -16.74
C ALA A 87 20.09 -13.61 -17.61
N LYS A 88 20.74 -12.94 -18.58
CA LYS A 88 21.78 -13.54 -19.44
C LYS A 88 22.99 -14.00 -18.64
N GLU A 89 23.49 -13.19 -17.70
CA GLU A 89 24.59 -13.56 -16.80
C GLU A 89 24.28 -14.81 -15.96
N LYS A 90 23.03 -14.97 -15.54
CA LYS A 90 22.56 -16.14 -14.77
C LYS A 90 22.15 -17.31 -15.68
N GLY A 91 22.28 -17.17 -17.00
CA GLY A 91 21.95 -18.22 -17.98
C GLY A 91 20.46 -18.56 -18.05
N ILE A 92 19.58 -17.58 -17.82
CA ILE A 92 18.12 -17.77 -17.87
C ILE A 92 17.46 -16.85 -18.89
N ASN A 93 16.27 -17.24 -19.35
CA ASN A 93 15.41 -16.37 -20.14
C ASN A 93 14.50 -15.55 -19.22
N LEU A 94 14.48 -14.23 -19.39
CA LEU A 94 13.55 -13.34 -18.70
C LEU A 94 12.34 -13.07 -19.60
N ILE A 95 11.14 -13.35 -19.09
CA ILE A 95 9.89 -13.14 -19.83
C ILE A 95 9.16 -11.91 -19.27
N THR A 96 8.84 -10.96 -20.15
CA THR A 96 8.07 -9.76 -19.78
C THR A 96 6.58 -10.00 -19.96
N ILE A 97 5.80 -9.71 -18.93
CA ILE A 97 4.36 -9.96 -18.87
C ILE A 97 3.58 -8.65 -19.01
N ALA A 98 2.73 -8.58 -20.04
CA ALA A 98 1.77 -7.51 -20.22
C ALA A 98 0.50 -7.74 -19.40
N ALA A 99 -0.34 -6.71 -19.28
CA ALA A 99 -1.63 -6.85 -18.61
C ALA A 99 -2.53 -7.86 -19.35
N TYR A 100 -3.08 -8.83 -18.64
CA TYR A 100 -4.08 -9.73 -19.21
C TYR A 100 -5.39 -8.96 -19.50
N PRO A 101 -5.98 -9.09 -20.70
CA PRO A 101 -7.25 -8.44 -21.04
C PRO A 101 -8.40 -8.79 -20.07
N ALA A 102 -8.44 -10.03 -19.59
CA ALA A 102 -9.44 -10.49 -18.63
C ALA A 102 -9.46 -9.69 -17.31
N LEU A 103 -8.36 -9.03 -16.92
CA LEU A 103 -8.31 -8.22 -15.70
C LEU A 103 -9.07 -6.90 -15.82
N PHE A 104 -9.53 -6.55 -17.02
CA PHE A 104 -10.35 -5.36 -17.21
C PHE A 104 -11.76 -5.53 -16.67
N ASP A 105 -12.25 -6.76 -16.62
CA ASP A 105 -13.60 -7.12 -16.17
C ASP A 105 -13.64 -7.67 -14.73
N ILE A 106 -12.49 -7.77 -14.07
CA ILE A 106 -12.37 -8.29 -12.70
C ILE A 106 -12.39 -7.13 -11.70
N GLY A 107 -13.10 -7.32 -10.58
CA GLY A 107 -13.23 -6.38 -9.48
C GLY A 107 -11.95 -6.22 -8.63
N LEU A 108 -10.80 -5.97 -9.25
CA LEU A 108 -9.52 -5.72 -8.57
C LEU A 108 -9.60 -4.48 -7.68
N LYS A 109 -9.02 -4.55 -6.49
CA LYS A 109 -8.98 -3.44 -5.53
C LYS A 109 -7.52 -3.13 -5.13
N PRO A 110 -7.04 -1.87 -5.32
CA PRO A 110 -7.70 -0.78 -6.04
C PRO A 110 -7.75 -1.00 -7.56
N VAL A 111 -8.77 -0.41 -8.20
CA VAL A 111 -8.90 -0.41 -9.67
C VAL A 111 -7.91 0.60 -10.24
N GLU A 112 -6.67 0.15 -10.46
CA GLU A 112 -5.57 0.92 -11.01
C GLU A 112 -4.78 0.10 -12.03
N ASP A 113 -4.24 0.75 -13.06
CA ASP A 113 -3.52 0.08 -14.15
C ASP A 113 -2.28 -0.68 -13.65
N PHE A 114 -1.55 -0.09 -12.69
CA PHE A 114 -0.40 -0.76 -12.08
C PHE A 114 -0.79 -2.03 -11.31
N GLN A 115 -1.98 -2.06 -10.71
CA GLN A 115 -2.47 -3.28 -10.04
C GLN A 115 -2.83 -4.38 -11.03
N ARG A 116 -3.32 -4.03 -12.22
CA ARG A 116 -3.58 -5.01 -13.29
C ARG A 116 -2.27 -5.64 -13.78
N ILE A 117 -1.22 -4.84 -13.90
CA ILE A 117 0.12 -5.32 -14.25
C ILE A 117 0.67 -6.23 -13.15
N ASN A 118 0.55 -5.85 -11.88
CA ASN A 118 0.94 -6.69 -10.73
C ASN A 118 0.16 -8.00 -10.68
N ALA A 119 -1.16 -7.96 -10.88
CA ALA A 119 -2.02 -9.13 -10.94
C ALA A 119 -1.62 -10.06 -12.10
N SER A 120 -1.22 -9.50 -13.24
CA SER A 120 -0.75 -10.29 -14.39
C SER A 120 0.55 -11.02 -14.09
N LEU A 121 1.49 -10.36 -13.41
CA LEU A 121 2.69 -11.02 -12.93
C LEU A 121 2.34 -12.13 -11.92
N ALA A 122 1.48 -11.84 -10.95
CA ALA A 122 1.04 -12.82 -9.95
C ALA A 122 0.38 -14.06 -10.57
N ILE A 123 -0.46 -13.88 -11.59
CA ILE A 123 -1.04 -14.97 -12.37
C ILE A 123 0.07 -15.82 -12.97
N ARG A 124 1.03 -15.20 -13.66
CA ARG A 124 2.10 -15.94 -14.33
C ARG A 124 3.02 -16.70 -13.36
N LEU A 125 3.36 -16.08 -12.22
CA LEU A 125 4.12 -16.74 -11.17
C LEU A 125 3.37 -17.95 -10.61
N SER A 126 2.07 -17.78 -10.35
CA SER A 126 1.22 -18.86 -9.83
C SER A 126 1.11 -20.02 -10.81
N LEU A 127 0.91 -19.75 -12.11
CA LEU A 127 0.91 -20.79 -13.14
C LEU A 127 2.23 -21.57 -13.19
N SER A 128 3.37 -20.87 -13.11
CA SER A 128 4.68 -21.52 -13.13
C SER A 128 4.92 -22.40 -11.90
N LEU A 129 4.34 -22.04 -10.75
CA LEU A 129 4.38 -22.86 -9.54
C LEU A 129 3.42 -24.06 -9.66
N LEU A 130 2.19 -23.85 -10.12
CA LEU A 130 1.19 -24.90 -10.27
C LEU A 130 1.65 -25.99 -11.25
N ASP A 131 2.29 -25.62 -12.35
CA ASP A 131 2.90 -26.59 -13.29
C ASP A 131 3.97 -27.46 -12.61
N LYS A 132 4.83 -26.86 -11.76
CA LYS A 132 5.81 -27.60 -10.95
C LYS A 132 5.17 -28.54 -9.93
N LEU A 133 3.97 -28.21 -9.46
CA LEU A 133 3.16 -29.05 -8.57
C LEU A 133 2.33 -30.10 -9.34
N GLY A 134 2.43 -30.16 -10.67
CA GLY A 134 1.67 -31.09 -11.51
C GLY A 134 0.21 -30.67 -11.72
N VAL A 135 -0.16 -29.43 -11.39
CA VAL A 135 -1.51 -28.89 -11.57
C VAL A 135 -1.57 -28.15 -12.90
N GLN A 136 -2.25 -28.77 -13.87
CA GLN A 136 -2.49 -28.16 -15.18
C GLN A 136 -3.64 -27.16 -15.10
N VAL A 137 -3.38 -25.93 -15.54
CA VAL A 137 -4.37 -24.86 -15.60
C VAL A 137 -4.45 -24.38 -17.04
N ASP A 138 -5.64 -24.47 -17.62
CA ASP A 138 -5.92 -23.86 -18.92
C ASP A 138 -6.21 -22.37 -18.73
N LEU A 139 -5.37 -21.52 -19.31
CA LEU A 139 -5.52 -20.08 -19.24
C LEU A 139 -6.20 -19.56 -20.50
N GLY A 140 -7.44 -19.10 -20.38
CA GLY A 140 -8.09 -18.36 -21.45
C GLY A 140 -7.41 -17.02 -21.69
N LEU A 141 -7.25 -16.62 -22.95
CA LEU A 141 -6.75 -15.28 -23.30
C LEU A 141 -7.72 -14.17 -22.88
N GLU A 142 -9.02 -14.45 -22.94
CA GLU A 142 -10.10 -13.50 -22.63
C GLU A 142 -10.75 -13.75 -21.26
N THR A 143 -10.61 -14.95 -20.70
CA THR A 143 -11.22 -15.31 -19.42
C THR A 143 -10.23 -16.02 -18.52
N LEU A 144 -10.23 -15.65 -17.24
CA LEU A 144 -9.41 -16.33 -16.23
C LEU A 144 -10.21 -17.45 -15.56
N PRO A 145 -9.54 -18.56 -15.17
CA PRO A 145 -10.19 -19.60 -14.38
C PRO A 145 -10.79 -19.03 -13.10
N LYS A 146 -11.91 -19.60 -12.67
CA LYS A 146 -12.69 -19.15 -11.51
C LYS A 146 -11.82 -18.94 -10.26
N GLN A 147 -10.87 -19.83 -10.00
CA GLN A 147 -9.97 -19.76 -8.85
C GLN A 147 -9.08 -18.52 -8.88
N PHE A 148 -8.60 -18.10 -10.05
CA PHE A 148 -7.82 -16.88 -10.21
C PHE A 148 -8.70 -15.65 -10.02
N THR A 149 -9.88 -15.61 -10.63
CA THR A 149 -10.83 -14.50 -10.46
C THR A 149 -11.23 -14.33 -9.00
N GLN A 150 -11.63 -15.42 -8.33
CA GLN A 150 -11.96 -15.40 -6.91
C GLN A 150 -10.78 -14.99 -6.04
N GLY A 151 -9.57 -15.48 -6.33
CA GLY A 151 -8.36 -15.07 -5.63
C GLY A 151 -8.17 -13.56 -5.72
N LEU A 152 -8.23 -13.00 -6.93
CA LEU A 152 -8.01 -11.59 -7.20
C LEU A 152 -9.10 -10.67 -6.62
N GLU A 153 -10.37 -11.07 -6.66
CA GLU A 153 -11.49 -10.29 -6.12
C GLU A 153 -11.54 -10.26 -4.59
N ASN A 154 -11.04 -11.32 -3.95
CA ASN A 154 -11.03 -11.46 -2.49
C ASN A 154 -9.74 -10.95 -1.83
N ILE A 155 -8.76 -10.43 -2.60
CA ILE A 155 -7.56 -9.84 -2.01
C ILE A 155 -7.95 -8.63 -1.15
N VAL A 156 -7.54 -8.69 0.12
CA VAL A 156 -7.54 -7.53 1.01
C VAL A 156 -6.09 -7.08 1.16
N TRP A 157 -5.74 -5.97 0.51
CA TRP A 157 -4.44 -5.36 0.68
C TRP A 157 -4.48 -4.39 1.85
N ARG A 158 -4.13 -4.91 3.04
CA ARG A 158 -4.20 -4.14 4.29
C ARG A 158 -3.43 -2.82 4.17
N GLY A 159 -4.12 -1.71 4.42
CA GLY A 159 -3.58 -0.36 4.35
C GLY A 159 -3.25 0.14 2.93
N ARG A 160 -3.80 -0.47 1.87
CA ARG A 160 -3.67 -0.01 0.48
C ARG A 160 -5.04 0.13 -0.17
N CYS A 161 -5.45 1.37 -0.39
CA CYS A 161 -6.80 1.72 -0.87
C CYS A 161 -7.90 0.91 -0.16
N GLU A 162 -7.74 0.68 1.13
CA GLU A 162 -8.60 -0.17 1.92
C GLU A 162 -9.81 0.62 2.40
N THR A 163 -11.01 0.04 2.32
CA THR A 163 -12.25 0.67 2.77
C THR A 163 -12.87 -0.17 3.88
N LEU A 164 -13.05 0.43 5.05
CA LEU A 164 -13.79 -0.15 6.17
C LEU A 164 -15.08 0.64 6.38
N THR A 165 -16.22 -0.04 6.30
CA THR A 165 -17.53 0.60 6.40
C THR A 165 -18.20 0.22 7.72
N THR A 166 -18.70 1.24 8.41
CA THR A 166 -19.52 1.13 9.61
C THR A 166 -20.93 1.67 9.32
N GLU A 167 -21.83 1.64 10.29
CA GLU A 167 -23.17 2.24 10.13
C GLU A 167 -23.10 3.74 9.82
N LYS A 168 -22.22 4.48 10.50
CA LYS A 168 -22.15 5.96 10.42
C LYS A 168 -20.96 6.50 9.63
N GLN A 169 -19.97 5.67 9.35
CA GLN A 169 -18.68 6.12 8.84
C GLN A 169 -18.08 5.17 7.81
N ILE A 170 -17.29 5.74 6.90
CA ILE A 170 -16.53 5.01 5.89
C ILE A 170 -15.07 5.44 6.01
N TRP A 171 -14.20 4.50 6.37
CA TRP A 171 -12.78 4.72 6.56
C TRP A 171 -12.02 4.27 5.32
N HIS A 172 -11.26 5.17 4.74
CA HIS A 172 -10.42 4.97 3.58
C HIS A 172 -8.96 5.05 4.01
N LEU A 173 -8.23 3.94 3.93
CA LEU A 173 -6.89 3.82 4.47
C LEU A 173 -5.89 3.53 3.36
N ASP A 174 -4.86 4.38 3.24
CA ASP A 174 -3.73 4.14 2.34
C ASP A 174 -2.39 4.63 2.91
N GLY A 175 -1.41 3.72 3.02
CA GLY A 175 -0.06 4.00 3.52
C GLY A 175 0.84 4.83 2.59
N ALA A 176 0.29 5.55 1.62
CA ALA A 176 0.99 6.47 0.73
C ALA A 176 1.83 7.48 1.53
N HIS A 177 3.07 7.67 1.07
CA HIS A 177 4.09 8.42 1.81
C HIS A 177 5.16 9.05 0.89
N THR A 178 4.93 9.01 -0.42
CA THR A 178 5.66 9.75 -1.48
C THR A 178 4.67 10.69 -2.18
N GLU A 179 5.16 11.69 -2.91
CA GLU A 179 4.30 12.57 -3.69
C GLU A 179 3.43 11.78 -4.69
N GLU A 180 4.05 10.87 -5.46
CA GLU A 180 3.35 10.05 -6.45
C GLU A 180 2.29 9.14 -5.81
N SER A 181 2.63 8.44 -4.72
CA SER A 181 1.66 7.57 -4.03
C SER A 181 0.53 8.37 -3.38
N LEU A 182 0.79 9.58 -2.87
CA LEU A 182 -0.25 10.44 -2.31
C LEU A 182 -1.17 11.01 -3.37
N LYS A 183 -0.69 11.31 -4.58
CA LYS A 183 -1.55 11.65 -5.72
C LYS A 183 -2.51 10.49 -5.98
N LEU A 184 -1.99 9.27 -6.16
CA LEU A 184 -2.82 8.08 -6.41
C LEU A 184 -3.85 7.82 -5.30
N ALA A 185 -3.42 7.83 -4.03
CA ALA A 185 -4.32 7.63 -2.89
C ALA A 185 -5.40 8.72 -2.80
N SER A 186 -5.04 9.98 -3.07
CA SER A 186 -5.97 11.10 -3.05
C SER A 186 -6.95 11.05 -4.23
N SER A 187 -6.49 10.73 -5.44
CA SER A 187 -7.36 10.53 -6.60
C SER A 187 -8.31 9.35 -6.38
N TRP A 188 -7.82 8.25 -5.82
CA TRP A 188 -8.66 7.11 -5.41
C TRP A 188 -9.75 7.54 -4.43
N PHE A 189 -9.38 8.23 -3.33
CA PHE A 189 -10.34 8.77 -2.35
C PHE A 189 -11.36 9.69 -3.02
N GLY A 190 -10.92 10.55 -3.95
CA GLY A 190 -11.81 11.44 -4.69
C GLY A 190 -12.80 10.70 -5.59
N ARG A 191 -12.37 9.62 -6.26
CA ARG A 191 -13.27 8.77 -7.07
C ARG A 191 -14.30 8.04 -6.21
N VAL A 192 -13.88 7.43 -5.10
CA VAL A 192 -14.82 6.72 -4.21
C VAL A 192 -15.78 7.67 -3.51
N SER A 193 -15.33 8.89 -3.18
CA SER A 193 -16.19 9.94 -2.61
C SER A 193 -17.28 10.42 -3.56
N LYS A 194 -17.05 10.37 -4.88
CA LYS A 194 -18.03 10.80 -5.89
C LYS A 194 -18.96 9.67 -6.37
N SER A 195 -18.48 8.43 -6.35
CA SER A 195 -19.18 7.29 -6.96
C SER A 195 -20.20 6.62 -6.05
N GLN A 196 -20.16 6.90 -4.75
CA GLN A 196 -21.18 6.39 -3.83
C GLN A 196 -22.50 7.15 -4.06
N SER A 197 -23.41 6.52 -4.78
CA SER A 197 -24.75 7.02 -5.15
C SER A 197 -25.66 7.37 -3.96
N ILE A 198 -25.22 7.08 -2.73
CA ILE A 198 -25.94 7.31 -1.47
C ILE A 198 -25.54 8.65 -0.83
N LEU A 199 -24.42 9.25 -1.24
CA LEU A 199 -23.81 10.38 -0.54
C LEU A 199 -24.17 11.71 -1.20
N SER A 200 -24.69 12.66 -0.41
CA SER A 200 -24.97 14.01 -0.91
C SER A 200 -23.67 14.79 -1.16
N ARG A 201 -23.77 15.90 -1.91
CA ARG A 201 -22.65 16.85 -2.09
C ARG A 201 -22.07 17.34 -0.75
N ASP A 202 -22.89 17.34 0.30
CA ASP A 202 -22.56 17.86 1.63
C ASP A 202 -22.01 16.77 2.58
N THR A 203 -21.63 15.61 2.04
CA THR A 203 -20.96 14.56 2.83
C THR A 203 -19.73 15.10 3.54
N THR A 204 -19.70 14.95 4.86
CA THR A 204 -18.56 15.34 5.69
C THR A 204 -17.36 14.46 5.43
N ARG A 205 -16.25 15.10 5.07
CA ARG A 205 -14.96 14.47 4.81
C ARG A 205 -13.94 14.90 5.86
N VAL A 206 -13.25 13.91 6.41
CA VAL A 206 -12.19 14.08 7.41
C VAL A 206 -10.87 13.57 6.82
N LEU A 207 -9.81 14.36 6.94
CA LEU A 207 -8.44 13.90 6.69
C LEU A 207 -7.78 13.56 8.02
N ILE A 208 -7.15 12.39 8.13
CA ILE A 208 -6.18 12.07 9.17
C ILE A 208 -4.82 11.91 8.48
N PHE A 209 -3.87 12.78 8.81
CA PHE A 209 -2.57 12.81 8.15
C PHE A 209 -1.42 12.87 9.14
N ASN A 210 -0.38 12.08 8.87
CA ASN A 210 0.90 12.18 9.56
C ASN A 210 2.04 11.65 8.70
N GLN A 211 3.17 12.36 8.73
CA GLN A 211 4.43 11.95 8.12
C GLN A 211 5.59 12.41 8.99
N GLN A 212 6.34 11.48 9.60
CA GLN A 212 7.44 11.78 10.53
C GLN A 212 8.84 11.38 10.03
N SER A 213 8.98 11.01 8.75
CA SER A 213 10.29 10.73 8.15
C SER A 213 11.08 12.01 7.83
N THR A 214 12.33 11.88 7.38
CA THR A 214 13.18 12.98 6.89
C THR A 214 12.64 13.69 5.64
N ARG A 215 11.49 13.25 5.12
CA ARG A 215 10.83 13.82 3.95
C ARG A 215 10.10 15.12 4.32
N ASP A 216 9.91 15.98 3.34
CA ASP A 216 9.17 17.23 3.52
C ASP A 216 7.67 16.94 3.67
N ALA A 217 7.23 16.76 4.92
CA ALA A 217 5.84 16.51 5.27
C ALA A 217 4.88 17.62 4.80
N GLU A 218 5.35 18.86 4.71
CA GLU A 218 4.55 19.99 4.23
C GLU A 218 4.32 19.90 2.72
N ALA A 219 5.37 19.58 1.96
CA ALA A 219 5.25 19.35 0.52
C ALA A 219 4.26 18.20 0.22
N LEU A 220 4.38 17.09 0.96
CA LEU A 220 3.47 15.95 0.81
C LEU A 220 2.03 16.29 1.19
N LEU A 221 1.82 17.09 2.24
CA LEU A 221 0.48 17.56 2.61
C LEU A 221 -0.13 18.46 1.53
N ARG A 222 0.68 19.33 0.91
CA ARG A 222 0.25 20.15 -0.25
C ARG A 222 -0.14 19.29 -1.43
N THR A 223 0.51 18.16 -1.65
CA THR A 223 0.12 17.18 -2.69
C THR A 223 -1.30 16.67 -2.45
N VAL A 224 -1.61 16.22 -1.23
CA VAL A 224 -2.95 15.75 -0.85
C VAL A 224 -3.99 16.85 -1.08
N HIS A 225 -3.71 18.06 -0.58
CA HIS A 225 -4.60 19.20 -0.77
C HIS A 225 -4.83 19.50 -2.27
N SER A 226 -3.76 19.64 -3.05
CA SER A 226 -3.87 19.96 -4.48
C SER A 226 -4.67 18.90 -5.24
N GLU A 227 -4.43 17.61 -4.98
CA GLU A 227 -5.14 16.54 -5.68
C GLU A 227 -6.64 16.52 -5.31
N ILE A 228 -6.98 16.67 -4.02
CA ILE A 228 -8.37 16.65 -3.56
C ILE A 228 -9.14 17.90 -4.01
N TYR A 229 -8.55 19.08 -3.86
CA TYR A 229 -9.24 20.34 -4.12
C TYR A 229 -9.24 20.70 -5.61
N ASN A 230 -8.09 20.60 -6.29
CA ASN A 230 -7.98 21.08 -7.67
C ASN A 230 -8.42 20.01 -8.68
N ASN A 231 -8.00 18.75 -8.48
CA ASN A 231 -8.28 17.68 -9.45
C ASN A 231 -9.58 16.94 -9.13
N CYS A 232 -9.84 16.68 -7.85
CA CYS A 232 -11.08 16.01 -7.45
C CYS A 232 -12.23 17.00 -7.21
N ASN A 233 -12.00 18.31 -7.07
CA ASN A 233 -13.05 19.30 -6.76
C ASN A 233 -13.88 18.89 -5.52
N LEU A 234 -13.18 18.46 -4.47
CA LEU A 234 -13.72 18.10 -3.16
C LEU A 234 -13.03 18.95 -2.08
N SER A 235 -13.59 18.95 -0.88
CA SER A 235 -13.00 19.60 0.29
C SER A 235 -13.11 18.71 1.53
N PHE A 236 -12.20 18.91 2.47
CA PHE A 236 -12.32 18.36 3.81
C PHE A 236 -12.99 19.37 4.74
N GLN A 237 -13.85 18.90 5.63
CA GLN A 237 -14.43 19.71 6.71
C GLN A 237 -13.51 19.70 7.93
N TYR A 238 -12.77 18.59 8.10
CA TYR A 238 -11.84 18.39 9.21
C TYR A 238 -10.50 17.86 8.70
N ALA A 239 -9.40 18.34 9.28
CA ALA A 239 -8.06 17.82 9.06
C ALA A 239 -7.34 17.59 10.39
N LEU A 240 -7.13 16.33 10.75
CA LEU A 240 -6.57 15.88 12.01
C LEU A 240 -5.11 15.47 11.80
N PHE A 241 -4.22 16.03 12.62
CA PHE A 241 -2.78 15.78 12.56
C PHE A 241 -2.31 15.13 13.86
N CYS A 242 -1.94 13.85 13.79
CA CYS A 242 -1.51 13.07 14.96
C CYS A 242 -0.04 12.67 14.89
N THR A 243 0.49 12.09 15.97
CA THR A 243 1.83 11.47 15.98
C THR A 243 1.80 10.00 15.53
N ASN A 244 2.96 9.33 15.47
CA ASN A 244 3.03 7.88 15.22
C ASN A 244 2.77 7.01 16.48
N VAL A 245 2.46 7.62 17.63
CA VAL A 245 2.08 6.88 18.84
C VAL A 245 0.69 6.27 18.61
N THR A 246 0.60 4.94 18.64
CA THR A 246 -0.67 4.24 18.33
C THR A 246 -1.73 4.46 19.39
N TYR A 247 -1.45 4.10 20.65
CA TYR A 247 -2.40 4.14 21.76
C TYR A 247 -2.06 5.24 22.76
N LYS A 248 -3.08 5.78 23.43
CA LYS A 248 -2.95 6.66 24.59
C LYS A 248 -2.09 6.00 25.66
N GLY A 249 -1.15 6.75 26.22
CA GLY A 249 -0.34 6.26 27.34
C GLY A 249 0.82 5.32 26.99
N ASN A 250 1.36 5.33 25.76
CA ASN A 250 2.57 4.58 25.39
C ASN A 250 2.49 3.06 25.64
N ALA A 251 1.34 2.41 25.42
CA ALA A 251 1.28 0.94 25.41
C ALA A 251 2.01 0.39 24.16
N TYR A 252 3.31 0.13 24.31
CA TYR A 252 4.27 -0.29 23.30
C TYR A 252 3.86 -1.58 22.57
N LYS A 253 3.50 -1.48 21.28
CA LYS A 253 3.81 -2.56 20.32
C LYS A 253 5.17 -2.25 19.70
N VAL A 254 6.15 -3.10 20.01
CA VAL A 254 7.58 -2.90 19.73
C VAL A 254 7.90 -2.74 18.23
N ASP A 255 6.98 -3.14 17.35
CA ASP A 255 7.21 -3.21 15.90
C ASP A 255 6.93 -1.93 15.11
N LEU A 256 6.36 -0.89 15.72
CA LEU A 256 5.96 0.36 15.03
C LEU A 256 6.79 1.59 15.39
N VAL A 257 7.88 1.44 16.14
CA VAL A 257 8.66 2.57 16.69
C VAL A 257 9.69 3.10 15.69
N ASN A 258 9.49 4.35 15.27
CA ASN A 258 10.48 5.11 14.50
C ASN A 258 11.54 5.68 15.46
N ARG A 259 12.73 5.05 15.55
CA ARG A 259 13.77 5.35 16.57
C ARG A 259 14.55 6.67 16.37
N ASN A 260 14.17 7.50 15.39
CA ASN A 260 14.96 8.67 14.96
C ASN A 260 14.41 10.04 15.39
N ILE A 261 13.46 10.12 16.33
CA ILE A 261 12.82 11.39 16.71
C ILE A 261 13.14 11.75 18.17
N ASP A 262 13.56 13.00 18.38
CA ASP A 262 13.80 13.60 19.69
C ASP A 262 12.51 13.57 20.55
N PRO A 263 12.52 12.88 21.72
CA PRO A 263 11.36 12.77 22.61
C PRO A 263 10.74 14.13 22.98
N LYS A 264 11.54 15.20 23.07
CA LYS A 264 11.07 16.55 23.44
C LYS A 264 10.24 17.22 22.33
N LYS A 265 10.43 16.82 21.06
CA LYS A 265 9.61 17.30 19.95
C LYS A 265 8.23 16.63 19.92
N LEU A 266 8.17 15.39 20.39
CA LEU A 266 6.92 14.62 20.49
C LEU A 266 6.01 15.19 21.59
N GLU A 267 6.57 15.56 22.74
CA GLU A 267 5.83 16.22 23.84
C GLU A 267 5.17 17.54 23.42
N ASN A 268 5.74 18.26 22.45
CA ASN A 268 5.25 19.58 22.03
C ASN A 268 4.42 19.57 20.75
N LEU A 269 4.19 18.42 20.10
CA LEU A 269 3.43 18.30 18.85
C LEU A 269 3.86 19.31 17.77
N SER A 270 5.15 19.67 17.72
CA SER A 270 5.62 20.81 16.92
C SER A 270 5.38 20.62 15.42
N LEU A 271 5.50 19.37 14.94
CA LEU A 271 5.21 19.02 13.55
C LEU A 271 3.71 19.12 13.26
N GLN A 272 2.88 18.54 14.12
CA GLN A 272 1.41 18.53 13.96
C GLN A 272 0.87 19.97 13.90
N ARG A 273 1.34 20.86 14.79
CA ARG A 273 0.99 22.30 14.77
C ARG A 273 1.41 22.99 13.47
N ARG A 274 2.56 22.62 12.92
CA ARG A 274 3.05 23.16 11.66
C ARG A 274 2.19 22.71 10.47
N LEU A 275 1.79 21.43 10.46
CA LEU A 275 0.89 20.88 9.45
C LEU A 275 -0.52 21.48 9.55
N ALA A 276 -1.06 21.64 10.77
CA ALA A 276 -2.34 22.31 11.01
C ALA A 276 -2.33 23.77 10.53
N LYS A 277 -1.27 24.53 10.88
CA LYS A 277 -1.09 25.90 10.40
C LYS A 277 -0.99 25.98 8.88
N LEU A 278 -0.26 25.06 8.26
CA LEU A 278 -0.18 24.96 6.80
C LEU A 278 -1.55 24.69 6.19
N TRP A 279 -2.30 23.73 6.73
CA TRP A 279 -3.62 23.40 6.22
C TRP A 279 -4.60 24.57 6.35
N HIS A 280 -4.59 25.26 7.49
CA HIS A 280 -5.40 26.46 7.71
C HIS A 280 -5.08 27.59 6.73
N GLN A 281 -3.82 27.71 6.27
CA GLN A 281 -3.45 28.66 5.22
C GLN A 281 -3.97 28.24 3.83
N LEU A 282 -4.06 26.95 3.57
CA LEU A 282 -4.57 26.40 2.31
C LEU A 282 -6.10 26.48 2.23
N ASP A 283 -6.78 26.13 3.33
CA ASP A 283 -8.23 26.19 3.47
C ASP A 283 -8.63 26.63 4.89
N PRO A 284 -8.91 27.93 5.11
CA PRO A 284 -9.31 28.45 6.41
C PRO A 284 -10.65 27.93 6.93
N LYS A 285 -11.46 27.28 6.07
CA LYS A 285 -12.77 26.71 6.46
C LYS A 285 -12.65 25.32 7.06
N THR A 286 -11.54 24.63 6.86
CA THR A 286 -11.30 23.32 7.47
C THR A 286 -11.03 23.48 8.96
N GLU A 287 -11.74 22.73 9.80
CA GLU A 287 -11.42 22.59 11.21
C GLU A 287 -10.19 21.70 11.39
N THR A 288 -9.17 22.18 12.11
CA THR A 288 -7.93 21.42 12.31
C THR A 288 -7.73 21.06 13.78
N ALA A 289 -7.21 19.86 14.04
CA ALA A 289 -6.83 19.43 15.39
C ALA A 289 -5.45 18.77 15.41
N GLU A 290 -4.65 19.10 16.42
CA GLU A 290 -3.37 18.45 16.71
C GLU A 290 -3.52 17.45 17.86
N LEU A 291 -3.17 16.19 17.60
CA LEU A 291 -3.46 15.07 18.50
C LEU A 291 -2.19 14.30 18.86
N ALA A 292 -2.13 13.79 20.08
CA ALA A 292 -0.93 13.15 20.60
C ALA A 292 -0.78 11.71 20.12
N SER A 293 -1.88 11.04 19.76
CA SER A 293 -1.89 9.64 19.33
C SER A 293 -2.82 9.39 18.13
N ILE A 294 -2.63 8.24 17.48
CA ILE A 294 -3.50 7.75 16.40
C ILE A 294 -4.88 7.40 16.96
N GLU A 295 -4.94 6.80 18.16
CA GLU A 295 -6.20 6.52 18.87
C GLU A 295 -7.02 7.79 19.13
N GLU A 296 -6.40 8.88 19.60
CA GLU A 296 -7.07 10.18 19.76
C GLU A 296 -7.64 10.72 18.44
N ALA A 297 -6.91 10.58 17.32
CA ALA A 297 -7.41 10.98 16.00
C ALA A 297 -8.61 10.16 15.53
N ILE A 298 -8.60 8.86 15.82
CA ILE A 298 -9.71 7.99 15.50
C ILE A 298 -10.93 8.31 16.36
N GLU A 299 -10.75 8.53 17.66
CA GLU A 299 -11.84 8.92 18.55
C GLU A 299 -12.45 10.26 18.15
N TYR A 300 -11.61 11.28 17.88
CA TYR A 300 -12.08 12.58 17.39
C TYR A 300 -12.89 12.40 16.11
N ALA A 301 -12.39 11.63 15.14
CA ALA A 301 -13.10 11.37 13.91
C ALA A 301 -14.42 10.60 14.13
N LYS A 302 -14.50 9.70 15.11
CA LYS A 302 -15.73 8.98 15.50
C LYS A 302 -16.80 9.90 16.08
N GLU A 303 -16.40 10.96 16.79
CA GLU A 303 -17.32 11.96 17.33
C GLU A 303 -17.91 12.86 16.24
N ILE A 304 -17.25 12.97 15.08
CA ILE A 304 -17.79 13.65 13.89
C ILE A 304 -18.85 12.76 13.24
N VAL A 305 -20.10 12.96 13.66
CA VAL A 305 -21.28 12.30 13.12
C VAL A 305 -22.15 13.31 12.39
N CYS A 306 -22.59 12.96 11.17
CA CYS A 306 -23.62 13.70 10.46
C CYS A 306 -24.96 12.95 10.52
N ASP A 307 -26.05 13.71 10.63
CA ASP A 307 -27.39 13.14 10.80
C ASP A 307 -27.95 12.48 9.52
N VAL A 308 -27.41 12.84 8.35
CA VAL A 308 -27.99 12.48 7.04
C VAL A 308 -27.10 11.52 6.24
N ASP A 309 -25.80 11.80 6.17
CA ASP A 309 -24.82 11.03 5.38
C ASP A 309 -23.77 10.39 6.28
N LYS A 310 -23.14 9.31 5.78
CA LYS A 310 -21.98 8.73 6.46
C LYS A 310 -20.78 9.67 6.38
N THR A 311 -20.06 9.84 7.47
CA THR A 311 -18.78 10.56 7.46
C THR A 311 -17.74 9.75 6.70
N MET A 312 -17.03 10.37 5.75
CA MET A 312 -15.94 9.74 5.02
C MET A 312 -14.59 10.19 5.58
N ILE A 313 -13.73 9.25 5.95
CA ILE A 313 -12.44 9.54 6.58
C ILE A 313 -11.33 9.02 5.69
N LEU A 314 -10.38 9.87 5.29
CA LEU A 314 -9.14 9.46 4.63
C LEU A 314 -8.01 9.41 5.66
N VAL A 315 -7.39 8.26 5.84
CA VAL A 315 -6.21 8.05 6.68
C VAL A 315 -5.00 7.78 5.78
N THR A 316 -4.04 8.71 5.72
CA THR A 316 -2.87 8.59 4.83
C THR A 316 -1.65 9.38 5.30
N GLY A 317 -0.53 9.27 4.59
CA GLY A 317 0.71 10.02 4.85
C GLY A 317 1.85 9.15 5.35
N SER A 318 1.56 8.00 5.96
CA SER A 318 2.57 6.99 6.31
C SER A 318 1.97 5.61 6.59
N PHE A 319 2.77 4.56 6.39
CA PHE A 319 2.41 3.20 6.80
C PHE A 319 2.26 3.04 8.32
N HIS A 320 3.05 3.77 9.12
CA HIS A 320 2.93 3.72 10.58
C HIS A 320 1.57 4.24 11.05
N LEU A 321 1.11 5.37 10.49
CA LEU A 321 -0.22 5.89 10.77
C LEU A 321 -1.30 4.89 10.39
N VAL A 322 -1.24 4.36 9.17
CA VAL A 322 -2.28 3.45 8.67
C VAL A 322 -2.29 2.12 9.42
N GLY A 323 -1.13 1.52 9.71
CA GLY A 323 -1.03 0.30 10.52
C GLY A 323 -1.50 0.50 11.96
N GLY A 324 -1.19 1.65 12.56
CA GLY A 324 -1.71 2.03 13.87
C GLY A 324 -3.23 2.24 13.84
N ALA A 325 -3.74 2.90 12.81
CA ALA A 325 -5.17 3.15 12.66
C ALA A 325 -5.94 1.84 12.48
N LEU A 326 -5.44 0.93 11.66
CA LEU A 326 -5.98 -0.42 11.52
C LEU A 326 -6.00 -1.18 12.85
N SER A 327 -4.91 -1.08 13.63
CA SER A 327 -4.83 -1.75 14.95
C SER A 327 -5.84 -1.21 15.97
N VAL A 328 -6.11 0.10 15.96
CA VAL A 328 -7.11 0.73 16.83
C VAL A 328 -8.51 0.37 16.36
N LEU A 329 -8.78 0.49 15.06
CA LEU A 329 -10.08 0.14 14.49
C LEU A 329 -10.40 -1.34 14.75
N GLU A 330 -9.52 -2.29 14.41
CA GLU A 330 -9.79 -3.73 14.60
C GLU A 330 -9.84 -4.19 16.05
N GLY A 331 -9.10 -3.54 16.95
CA GLY A 331 -9.09 -3.87 18.39
C GLY A 331 -10.44 -3.68 19.07
N GLU A 332 -11.30 -2.82 18.50
CA GLU A 332 -12.65 -2.54 18.99
C GLU A 332 -13.71 -3.41 18.31
N SER A 333 -13.51 -4.72 18.20
CA SER A 333 -14.55 -5.70 17.80
C SER A 333 -15.52 -5.21 16.71
N PHE A 334 -14.99 -4.73 15.57
CA PHE A 334 -15.83 -4.66 14.39
C PHE A 334 -16.22 -6.09 14.05
N ALA A 335 -17.52 -6.30 13.82
CA ALA A 335 -17.98 -7.42 13.04
C ALA A 335 -17.34 -7.30 11.64
N LEU A 336 -16.11 -7.79 11.52
CA LEU A 336 -15.58 -8.28 10.27
C LEU A 336 -16.68 -9.19 9.73
N GLN A 337 -17.35 -8.78 8.65
CA GLN A 337 -17.90 -9.76 7.74
C GLN A 337 -16.70 -10.60 7.31
N LYS A 338 -16.51 -11.70 8.04
CA LYS A 338 -15.56 -12.74 7.71
C LYS A 338 -15.89 -13.20 6.30
N ALA A 339 -14.93 -13.05 5.41
CA ALA A 339 -14.70 -14.00 4.33
C ALA A 339 -13.18 -14.12 4.23
N THR A 340 -12.56 -15.02 4.97
CA THR A 340 -12.52 -16.42 4.56
C THR A 340 -12.30 -17.33 5.76
N THR A 341 -13.26 -18.20 6.01
CA THR A 341 -13.02 -19.45 6.75
C THR A 341 -13.63 -20.56 5.91
N GLN A 342 -12.75 -21.25 5.19
CA GLN A 342 -12.75 -22.62 4.68
C GLN A 342 -12.10 -22.69 3.30
#